data_AF-A0A919K852-F1
#
_entry.id   AF-A0A919K852-F1
#
_cell.length_a   1.000
_cell.length_b   1.000
_cell.length_c   1.000
_cell.angle_alpha   90.00
_cell.angle_beta   90.00
_cell.angle_gamma   90.00
#
_symmetry.space_group_name_H-M   'P 1'
#
loop_
_entity.id
_entity.type
_entity.pdbx_description
1 polymer ?
#
loop_
_entity_poly.entity_id
_entity_poly.type
_entity_poly.pdbx_seq_one_letter_code
_entity_poly.pdbx_strand_id
1 'polypeptide(L)'
;MADIAVPHPTFRNLDAVNWDDTTSILPAAEAIFDAVGGNSGLLDVLLENLGTDMHLRPMCEGYDFMDKLVLYDSPDHQIRLRVHLYRPGYFDRPHNHRWPFASRILRGSYLHRVYGRDDQFTEDTDPDQLTPILERVEHVGSTYALHHTSVHTVQAKADSISLLLRGPAAKDRFLILDKAQGSFWVYGAAQETPQTRASKQMSPDHLDRTIARVRALTTANTTATEG
;
A
#
# COMPACT_ATOMS: atom_id res chain seq x y z
N MET A 1 9.95 -1.35 27.01
CA MET A 1 9.76 -1.34 25.54
C MET A 1 10.32 -0.04 25.06
N ALA A 2 11.22 -0.04 24.06
CA ALA A 2 11.78 1.20 23.56
C ALA A 2 10.69 1.94 22.78
N ASP A 3 10.40 3.19 23.14
CA ASP A 3 9.54 4.06 22.34
C ASP A 3 10.09 4.09 20.91
N ILE A 4 9.32 3.58 19.95
CA ILE A 4 9.65 3.76 18.54
C ILE A 4 9.56 5.27 18.29
N ALA A 5 10.69 5.89 17.98
CA ALA A 5 10.75 7.31 17.70
C ALA A 5 9.74 7.63 16.58
N VAL A 6 8.72 8.41 16.93
CA VAL A 6 7.66 8.77 16.01
C VAL A 6 8.22 9.75 14.98
N PRO A 7 8.17 9.46 13.67
CA PRO A 7 8.88 10.24 12.65
C PRO A 7 8.31 11.66 12.46
N HIS A 8 7.03 11.86 12.80
CA HIS A 8 6.36 13.15 12.72
C HIS A 8 5.16 13.20 13.68
N PRO A 9 4.77 14.34 14.28
CA PRO A 9 3.66 14.42 15.24
C PRO A 9 2.33 13.83 14.76
N THR A 10 2.07 13.82 13.45
CA THR A 10 0.84 13.24 12.86
C THR A 10 0.69 11.73 13.08
N PHE A 11 1.77 11.04 13.46
CA PHE A 11 1.74 9.60 13.77
C PHE A 11 1.38 9.31 15.25
N ARG A 12 1.31 10.32 16.14
CA ARG A 12 1.19 10.12 17.60
C ARG A 12 -0.20 9.64 18.07
N ASN A 13 -1.22 9.66 17.23
CA ASN A 13 -2.61 9.38 17.61
C ASN A 13 -3.25 8.26 16.80
N LEU A 14 -2.44 7.35 16.29
CA LEU A 14 -2.91 6.24 15.46
C LEU A 14 -3.76 5.22 16.23
N ASP A 15 -3.64 5.16 17.56
CA ASP A 15 -4.49 4.36 18.45
C ASP A 15 -5.95 4.81 18.53
N ALA A 16 -6.20 6.10 18.25
CA ALA A 16 -7.55 6.65 18.29
C ALA A 16 -8.37 6.31 17.04
N VAL A 17 -7.74 5.71 16.02
CA VAL A 17 -8.40 5.35 14.77
C VAL A 17 -9.24 4.09 14.97
N ASN A 18 -10.54 4.21 14.73
CA ASN A 18 -11.39 3.03 14.60
C ASN A 18 -11.16 2.40 13.21
N TRP A 19 -10.35 1.36 13.16
CA TRP A 19 -9.99 0.69 11.91
C TRP A 19 -11.14 -0.10 11.25
N ASP A 20 -12.25 -0.33 11.94
CA ASP A 20 -13.47 -0.91 11.36
C ASP A 20 -14.33 0.15 10.63
N ASP A 21 -14.03 1.45 10.84
CA ASP A 21 -14.76 2.56 10.28
C ASP A 21 -13.88 3.39 9.33
N THR A 22 -14.13 3.25 8.03
CA THR A 22 -13.40 4.00 7.00
C THR A 22 -13.49 5.53 7.14
N THR A 23 -14.56 6.05 7.77
CA THR A 23 -14.70 7.49 8.02
C THR A 23 -13.77 8.00 9.13
N SER A 24 -13.40 7.12 10.07
CA SER A 24 -12.38 7.39 11.09
C SER A 24 -10.96 7.27 10.54
N ILE A 25 -10.72 6.34 9.62
CA ILE A 25 -9.38 6.10 9.03
C ILE A 25 -8.93 7.30 8.20
N LEU A 26 -9.82 7.82 7.35
CA LEU A 26 -9.45 8.77 6.31
C LEU A 26 -8.78 10.05 6.84
N PRO A 27 -9.34 10.76 7.85
CA PRO A 27 -8.71 12.00 8.34
C PRO A 27 -7.33 11.79 8.98
N ALA A 28 -7.14 10.68 9.71
CA ALA A 28 -5.86 10.35 10.31
C ALA A 28 -4.80 10.01 9.24
N ALA A 29 -5.21 9.27 8.22
CA ALA A 29 -4.36 8.94 7.09
C ALA A 29 -4.00 10.17 6.26
N GLU A 30 -4.95 11.07 6.00
CA GLU A 30 -4.73 12.32 5.27
C GLU A 30 -3.67 13.20 5.94
N ALA A 31 -3.73 13.38 7.26
CA ALA A 31 -2.72 14.14 7.99
C ALA A 31 -1.31 13.55 7.85
N ILE A 32 -1.18 12.22 7.83
CA ILE A 32 0.10 11.55 7.57
C ILE A 32 0.52 11.72 6.11
N PHE A 33 -0.39 11.52 5.17
CA PHE A 33 -0.11 11.64 3.76
C PHE A 33 0.24 13.08 3.35
N ASP A 34 -0.34 14.10 3.99
CA ASP A 34 0.00 15.51 3.79
C ASP A 34 1.41 15.77 4.29
N ALA A 35 1.73 15.27 5.48
CA ALA A 35 3.07 15.40 6.05
C ALA A 35 4.12 14.69 5.18
N VAL A 36 3.84 13.50 4.64
CA VAL A 36 4.79 12.72 3.85
C VAL A 36 4.88 13.21 2.41
N GLY A 37 3.74 13.48 1.75
CA GLY A 37 3.67 13.88 0.34
C GLY A 37 3.85 15.38 0.09
N GLY A 38 3.79 16.22 1.13
CA GLY A 38 4.02 17.66 1.03
C GLY A 38 5.51 18.05 1.04
N ASN A 39 5.77 19.36 1.06
CA ASN A 39 7.12 19.95 1.00
C ASN A 39 7.89 19.90 2.35
N SER A 40 7.57 18.96 3.23
CA SER A 40 8.19 18.83 4.55
C SER A 40 9.58 18.18 4.52
N GLY A 41 9.94 17.51 3.42
CA GLY A 41 11.11 16.64 3.33
C GLY A 41 10.94 15.28 4.05
N LEU A 42 9.77 15.02 4.65
CA LEU A 42 9.56 13.81 5.46
C LEU A 42 9.70 12.51 4.66
N LEU A 43 9.23 12.48 3.40
CA LEU A 43 9.43 11.31 2.54
C LEU A 43 10.93 11.00 2.35
N ASP A 44 11.77 12.01 2.15
CA ASP A 44 13.20 11.81 1.94
C ASP A 44 13.88 11.25 3.19
N VAL A 45 13.52 11.77 4.37
CA VAL A 45 13.98 11.27 5.67
C VAL A 45 13.56 9.82 5.89
N LEU A 46 12.29 9.48 5.61
CA LEU A 46 11.79 8.11 5.75
C LEU A 46 12.50 7.14 4.80
N LEU A 47 12.76 7.57 3.56
CA LEU A 47 13.52 6.79 2.57
C LEU A 47 14.99 6.65 2.94
N GLU A 48 15.60 7.67 3.56
CA GLU A 48 16.98 7.61 4.06
C GLU A 48 17.10 6.62 5.21
N ASN A 49 16.17 6.72 6.17
CA ASN A 49 16.09 5.79 7.29
C ASN A 49 15.92 4.35 6.80
N LEU A 50 15.03 4.11 5.84
CA LEU A 50 14.85 2.78 5.23
C LEU A 50 16.17 2.24 4.62
N GLY A 51 17.03 3.11 4.09
CA GLY A 51 18.33 2.74 3.57
C GLY A 51 19.24 2.07 4.61
N THR A 52 19.05 2.33 5.90
CA THR A 52 19.93 1.81 6.97
C THR A 52 19.20 1.01 8.06
N ASP A 53 17.87 1.04 8.09
CA ASP A 53 17.05 0.41 9.13
C ASP A 53 16.94 -1.12 8.95
N MET A 54 17.60 -1.86 9.83
CA MET A 54 17.62 -3.33 9.81
C MET A 54 16.27 -3.99 10.15
N HIS A 55 15.33 -3.26 10.77
CA HIS A 55 13.97 -3.71 11.05
C HIS A 55 13.07 -3.54 9.83
N LEU A 56 13.14 -2.41 9.13
CA LEU A 56 12.26 -2.11 8.00
C LEU A 56 12.67 -2.79 6.69
N ARG A 57 13.98 -2.90 6.41
CA ARG A 57 14.51 -3.47 5.16
C ARG A 57 13.95 -4.88 4.86
N PRO A 58 13.91 -5.83 5.82
CA PRO A 58 13.35 -7.17 5.57
C PRO A 58 11.85 -7.22 5.28
N MET A 59 11.13 -6.11 5.45
CA MET A 59 9.70 -6.02 5.16
C MET A 59 9.39 -5.48 3.77
N CYS A 60 10.40 -5.00 3.04
CA CYS A 60 10.25 -4.52 1.68
C CYS A 60 10.18 -5.67 0.70
N GLU A 61 9.24 -5.58 -0.24
CA GLU A 61 8.90 -6.67 -1.14
C GLU A 61 8.96 -6.20 -2.60
N GLY A 62 9.61 -6.99 -3.45
CA GLY A 62 9.68 -6.79 -4.89
C GLY A 62 8.86 -7.85 -5.61
N TYR A 63 7.83 -7.40 -6.34
CA TYR A 63 7.05 -8.23 -7.25
C TYR A 63 7.42 -7.86 -8.69
N ASP A 64 7.07 -8.74 -9.62
CA ASP A 64 7.19 -8.48 -11.06
C ASP A 64 6.43 -7.20 -11.48
N PHE A 65 5.29 -6.93 -10.84
CA PHE A 65 4.43 -5.79 -11.18
C PHE A 65 4.54 -4.56 -10.26
N MET A 66 5.11 -4.69 -9.07
CA MET A 66 5.17 -3.59 -8.10
C MET A 66 6.26 -3.81 -7.06
N ASP A 67 6.89 -2.72 -6.64
CA ASP A 67 7.78 -2.66 -5.51
C ASP A 67 7.05 -2.05 -4.29
N LYS A 68 7.22 -2.66 -3.10
CA LYS A 68 6.63 -2.21 -1.83
C LYS A 68 7.74 -1.85 -0.85
N LEU A 69 7.86 -0.56 -0.53
CA LEU A 69 8.77 -0.06 0.49
C LEU A 69 8.02 0.18 1.79
N VAL A 70 8.55 -0.29 2.93
CA VAL A 70 7.97 -0.03 4.25
C VAL A 70 8.67 1.15 4.88
N LEU A 71 7.95 2.26 5.06
CA LEU A 71 8.53 3.52 5.57
C LEU A 71 8.43 3.65 7.09
N TYR A 72 7.42 3.03 7.68
CA TYR A 72 7.17 3.07 9.12
C TYR A 72 6.41 1.81 9.53
N ASP A 73 6.78 1.24 10.66
CA ASP A 73 6.15 0.08 11.27
C ASP A 73 5.96 0.35 12.77
N SER A 74 4.73 0.21 13.24
CA SER A 74 4.41 0.15 14.67
C SER A 74 3.90 -1.25 14.97
N PRO A 75 4.73 -2.13 15.55
CA PRO A 75 4.31 -3.46 15.96
C PRO A 75 3.21 -3.43 17.02
N ASP A 76 3.31 -2.53 18.00
CA ASP A 76 2.37 -2.44 19.12
C ASP A 76 0.96 -2.07 18.65
N HIS A 77 0.86 -1.12 17.71
CA HIS A 77 -0.41 -0.72 17.10
C HIS A 77 -0.77 -1.55 15.85
N GLN A 78 0.13 -2.45 15.42
CA GLN A 78 0.05 -3.22 14.17
C GLN A 78 -0.15 -2.38 12.89
N ILE A 79 0.34 -1.15 12.89
CA ILE A 79 0.17 -0.19 11.79
C ILE A 79 1.42 -0.13 10.92
N ARG A 80 1.24 0.07 9.62
CA ARG A 80 2.36 0.24 8.69
C ARG A 80 2.07 1.26 7.61
N LEU A 81 3.02 2.15 7.36
CA LEU A 81 3.05 3.01 6.19
C LEU A 81 3.96 2.40 5.12
N ARG A 82 3.48 2.41 3.87
CA ARG A 82 4.21 1.88 2.72
C ARG A 82 4.18 2.85 1.55
N VAL A 83 5.22 2.78 0.73
CA VAL A 83 5.20 3.26 -0.65
C VAL A 83 5.01 2.08 -1.57
N HIS A 84 4.10 2.23 -2.53
CA HIS A 84 3.93 1.32 -3.65
C HIS A 84 4.42 2.01 -4.92
N LEU A 85 5.37 1.38 -5.63
CA LEU A 85 5.88 1.83 -6.93
C LEU A 85 5.48 0.81 -8.00
N TYR A 86 4.58 1.22 -8.91
CA TYR A 86 4.02 0.33 -9.92
C TYR A 86 4.89 0.27 -11.18
N ARG A 87 5.11 -0.94 -11.67
CA ARG A 87 5.89 -1.22 -12.89
C ARG A 87 4.97 -1.28 -14.12
N PRO A 88 5.51 -1.15 -15.35
CA PRO A 88 4.74 -1.38 -16.56
C PRO A 88 4.03 -2.73 -16.56
N GLY A 89 2.84 -2.78 -17.13
CA GLY A 89 2.09 -4.02 -17.31
C GLY A 89 1.32 -4.50 -16.07
N TYR A 90 1.26 -3.71 -14.99
CA TYR A 90 0.44 -4.08 -13.85
C TYR A 90 -1.06 -4.05 -14.20
N PHE A 91 -1.66 -5.23 -14.11
CA PHE A 91 -3.10 -5.40 -14.03
C PHE A 91 -3.40 -6.17 -12.75
N ASP A 92 -4.08 -5.51 -11.83
CA ASP A 92 -4.45 -6.12 -10.57
C ASP A 92 -5.65 -7.04 -10.73
N ARG A 93 -5.63 -8.11 -9.95
CA ARG A 93 -6.72 -9.09 -9.92
C ARG A 93 -7.69 -8.72 -8.81
N PRO A 94 -9.01 -8.91 -8.99
CA PRO A 94 -9.98 -8.59 -7.96
C PRO A 94 -9.65 -9.30 -6.66
N HIS A 95 -9.48 -8.54 -5.58
CA HIS A 95 -9.13 -9.09 -4.28
C HIS A 95 -9.63 -8.21 -3.15
N ASN A 96 -9.75 -8.80 -1.96
CA ASN A 96 -9.92 -8.11 -0.69
C ASN A 96 -8.59 -8.04 0.07
N HIS A 97 -8.56 -7.35 1.21
CA HIS A 97 -7.34 -7.22 2.02
C HIS A 97 -7.52 -7.86 3.38
N ARG A 98 -6.42 -8.28 4.01
CA ARG A 98 -6.44 -8.73 5.41
C ARG A 98 -6.68 -7.61 6.42
N TRP A 99 -6.45 -6.37 6.02
CA TRP A 99 -6.49 -5.19 6.88
C TRP A 99 -7.28 -4.08 6.19
N PRO A 100 -7.97 -3.24 6.96
CA PRO A 100 -8.44 -1.96 6.48
C PRO A 100 -7.23 -1.05 6.21
N PHE A 101 -7.36 -0.16 5.24
CA PHE A 101 -6.28 0.74 4.86
C PHE A 101 -6.79 2.02 4.23
N ALA A 102 -5.93 3.03 4.19
CA ALA A 102 -6.07 4.19 3.34
C ALA A 102 -4.91 4.29 2.36
N SER A 103 -5.15 4.92 1.21
CA SER A 103 -4.13 5.16 0.20
C SER A 103 -4.27 6.55 -0.40
N ARG A 104 -3.14 7.14 -0.78
CA ARG A 104 -3.07 8.40 -1.54
C ARG A 104 -2.15 8.25 -2.74
N ILE A 105 -2.56 8.77 -3.89
CA ILE A 105 -1.72 8.85 -5.08
C ILE A 105 -0.74 10.02 -4.94
N LEU A 106 0.57 9.73 -4.93
CA LEU A 106 1.62 10.75 -4.96
C LEU A 106 2.03 11.11 -6.39
N ARG A 107 1.96 10.14 -7.29
CA ARG A 107 2.35 10.31 -8.69
C ARG A 107 1.56 9.39 -9.59
N GLY A 108 1.24 9.87 -10.79
CA GLY A 108 0.56 9.08 -11.81
C GLY A 108 -0.94 9.01 -11.54
N SER A 109 -1.54 7.87 -11.83
CA SER A 109 -2.99 7.68 -11.68
C SER A 109 -3.36 6.20 -11.65
N TYR A 110 -4.43 5.86 -10.95
CA TYR A 110 -5.03 4.52 -10.95
C TYR A 110 -6.40 4.55 -11.61
N LEU A 111 -6.75 3.47 -12.31
CA LEU A 111 -8.15 3.12 -12.49
C LEU A 111 -8.52 2.17 -11.35
N HIS A 112 -9.33 2.66 -10.40
CA HIS A 112 -9.76 1.92 -9.23
C HIS A 112 -11.21 1.46 -9.45
N ARG A 113 -11.42 0.15 -9.30
CA ARG A 113 -12.74 -0.48 -9.35
C ARG A 113 -13.05 -1.11 -8.01
N VAL A 114 -14.27 -0.91 -7.51
CA VAL A 114 -14.81 -1.62 -6.35
C VAL A 114 -15.99 -2.46 -6.82
N TYR A 115 -16.04 -3.72 -6.40
CA TYR A 115 -17.05 -4.69 -6.87
C TYR A 115 -18.09 -5.02 -5.81
N GLY A 116 -17.74 -4.87 -4.53
CA GLY A 116 -18.65 -5.20 -3.43
C GLY A 116 -17.90 -5.69 -2.21
N ARG A 117 -18.58 -6.53 -1.42
CA ARG A 117 -18.06 -7.12 -0.19
C ARG A 117 -17.60 -8.56 -0.43
N ASP A 118 -16.62 -9.01 0.32
CA ASP A 118 -15.99 -10.31 0.17
C ASP A 118 -16.90 -11.51 0.45
N ASP A 119 -17.98 -11.34 1.20
CA ASP A 119 -19.04 -12.34 1.40
C ASP A 119 -19.85 -12.63 0.12
N GLN A 120 -19.70 -11.82 -0.93
CA GLN A 120 -20.36 -12.00 -2.23
C GLN A 120 -19.52 -12.80 -3.23
N PHE A 121 -18.27 -13.12 -2.89
CA PHE A 121 -17.32 -13.74 -3.81
C PHE A 121 -16.66 -14.96 -3.19
N THR A 122 -16.46 -15.99 -4.01
CA THR A 122 -15.87 -17.28 -3.63
C THR A 122 -14.79 -17.67 -4.64
N GLU A 123 -14.08 -18.77 -4.38
CA GLU A 123 -13.08 -19.31 -5.31
C GLU A 123 -13.67 -19.64 -6.69
N ASP A 124 -14.97 -19.95 -6.75
CA ASP A 124 -15.71 -20.26 -7.98
C ASP A 124 -16.20 -19.02 -8.75
N THR A 125 -15.96 -17.82 -8.22
CA THR A 125 -16.38 -16.57 -8.89
C THR A 125 -15.55 -16.35 -10.15
N ASP A 126 -16.22 -16.21 -11.30
CA ASP A 126 -15.57 -15.82 -12.57
C ASP A 126 -15.25 -14.32 -12.56
N PRO A 127 -13.96 -13.91 -12.51
CA PRO A 127 -13.58 -12.51 -12.47
C PRO A 127 -14.01 -11.71 -13.72
N ASP A 128 -14.28 -12.36 -14.86
CA ASP A 128 -14.72 -11.68 -16.08
C ASP A 128 -16.21 -11.27 -16.04
N GLN A 129 -16.99 -11.83 -15.11
CA GLN A 129 -18.40 -11.50 -14.93
C GLN A 129 -18.63 -10.40 -13.88
N LEU A 130 -17.56 -9.91 -13.26
CA LEU A 130 -17.67 -8.89 -12.24
C LEU A 130 -18.05 -7.54 -12.84
N THR A 131 -19.11 -6.93 -12.30
CA THR A 131 -19.50 -5.56 -12.63
C THR A 131 -19.11 -4.63 -11.48
N PRO A 132 -18.28 -3.60 -11.71
CA PRO A 132 -17.90 -2.68 -10.65
C PRO A 132 -19.11 -1.83 -10.20
N ILE A 133 -19.30 -1.70 -8.90
CA ILE A 133 -20.28 -0.77 -8.29
C ILE A 133 -19.75 0.67 -8.25
N LEU A 134 -18.42 0.82 -8.30
CA LEU A 134 -17.72 2.09 -8.43
C LEU A 134 -16.52 1.88 -9.34
N GLU A 135 -16.36 2.77 -10.31
CA GLU A 135 -15.16 2.89 -11.12
C GLU A 135 -14.73 4.36 -11.14
N ARG A 136 -13.47 4.62 -10.76
CA ARG A 136 -12.93 5.99 -10.69
C ARG A 136 -11.48 6.02 -11.14
N VAL A 137 -11.10 7.09 -11.83
CA VAL A 137 -9.69 7.41 -12.03
C VAL A 137 -9.20 8.21 -10.83
N GLU A 138 -8.31 7.62 -10.04
CA GLU A 138 -7.63 8.29 -8.94
C GLU A 138 -6.42 9.07 -9.49
N HIS A 139 -6.34 10.35 -9.20
CA HIS A 139 -5.27 11.25 -9.64
C HIS A 139 -4.36 11.61 -8.45
N VAL A 140 -3.25 12.28 -8.73
CA VAL A 140 -2.37 12.82 -7.68
C VAL A 140 -3.18 13.62 -6.65
N GLY A 141 -2.96 13.34 -5.38
CA GLY A 141 -3.71 13.92 -4.25
C GLY A 141 -4.99 13.17 -3.89
N SER A 142 -5.57 12.39 -4.80
CA SER A 142 -6.73 11.54 -4.49
C SER A 142 -6.40 10.60 -3.34
N THR A 143 -7.29 10.57 -2.35
CA THR A 143 -7.19 9.73 -1.16
C THR A 143 -8.46 8.90 -1.02
N TYR A 144 -8.32 7.66 -0.58
CA TYR A 144 -9.45 6.78 -0.27
C TYR A 144 -9.09 5.84 0.87
N ALA A 145 -10.12 5.35 1.56
CA ALA A 145 -10.01 4.28 2.55
C ALA A 145 -10.88 3.10 2.15
N LEU A 146 -10.40 1.89 2.38
CA LEU A 146 -11.15 0.66 2.16
C LEU A 146 -11.22 -0.16 3.45
N HIS A 147 -12.41 -0.65 3.73
CA HIS A 147 -12.61 -1.69 4.72
C HIS A 147 -12.03 -3.02 4.20
N HIS A 148 -11.53 -3.88 5.10
CA HIS A 148 -10.87 -5.13 4.72
C HIS A 148 -11.77 -6.14 3.97
N THR A 149 -13.09 -5.94 4.01
CA THR A 149 -14.07 -6.74 3.27
C THR A 149 -14.29 -6.25 1.83
N SER A 150 -13.75 -5.10 1.45
CA SER A 150 -13.98 -4.53 0.12
C SER A 150 -13.20 -5.31 -0.93
N VAL A 151 -13.86 -5.79 -1.98
CA VAL A 151 -13.21 -6.38 -3.15
C VAL A 151 -12.99 -5.31 -4.21
N HIS A 152 -11.74 -5.15 -4.63
CA HIS A 152 -11.35 -4.09 -5.55
C HIS A 152 -10.20 -4.50 -6.49
N THR A 153 -9.98 -3.71 -7.54
CA THR A 153 -8.77 -3.74 -8.36
C THR A 153 -8.19 -2.35 -8.54
N VAL A 154 -6.88 -2.29 -8.74
CA VAL A 154 -6.17 -1.09 -9.19
C VAL A 154 -5.42 -1.37 -10.49
N GLN A 155 -5.70 -0.61 -11.54
CA GLN A 155 -4.83 -0.60 -12.72
C GLN A 155 -4.01 0.67 -12.73
N ALA A 156 -2.71 0.54 -12.51
CA ALA A 156 -1.78 1.66 -12.45
C ALA A 156 -0.97 1.79 -13.73
N LYS A 157 -0.69 3.03 -14.14
CA LYS A 157 0.33 3.29 -15.17
C LYS A 157 1.72 3.05 -14.58
N ALA A 158 2.69 2.72 -15.43
CA ALA A 158 4.10 2.63 -15.04
C ALA A 158 4.55 3.89 -14.30
N ASP A 159 5.41 3.72 -13.29
CA ASP A 159 5.93 4.79 -12.43
C ASP A 159 4.86 5.55 -11.63
N SER A 160 3.65 5.00 -11.49
CA SER A 160 2.69 5.53 -10.52
C SER A 160 3.14 5.16 -9.11
N ILE A 161 2.93 6.08 -8.16
CA ILE A 161 3.33 5.95 -6.77
C ILE A 161 2.14 6.26 -5.87
N SER A 162 1.89 5.40 -4.90
CA SER A 162 0.97 5.70 -3.79
C SER A 162 1.60 5.46 -2.43
N LEU A 163 1.15 6.25 -1.46
CA LEU A 163 1.26 5.90 -0.05
C LEU A 163 0.11 4.97 0.31
N LEU A 164 0.39 4.01 1.19
CA LEU A 164 -0.61 3.14 1.79
C LEU A 164 -0.37 3.05 3.29
N LEU A 165 -1.37 3.45 4.07
CA LEU A 165 -1.38 3.29 5.52
C LEU A 165 -2.36 2.16 5.87
N ARG A 166 -1.85 1.05 6.40
CA ARG A 166 -2.67 -0.09 6.82
C ARG A 166 -2.75 -0.21 8.33
N GLY A 167 -3.91 -0.66 8.80
CA GLY A 167 -4.17 -0.97 10.20
C GLY A 167 -3.84 -2.40 10.61
N PRO A 168 -4.33 -2.82 11.78
CA PRO A 168 -4.28 -4.20 12.25
C PRO A 168 -4.91 -5.18 11.26
N ALA A 169 -4.44 -6.43 11.29
CA ALA A 169 -5.05 -7.48 10.48
C ALA A 169 -6.40 -7.90 11.09
N ALA A 170 -7.48 -7.81 10.31
CA ALA A 170 -8.81 -8.28 10.69
C ALA A 170 -9.03 -9.77 10.37
N LYS A 171 -8.20 -10.35 9.49
CA LYS A 171 -8.23 -11.77 9.11
C LYS A 171 -6.85 -12.29 8.71
N ASP A 172 -6.74 -13.61 8.64
CA ASP A 172 -5.48 -14.32 8.34
C ASP A 172 -5.14 -14.44 6.85
N ARG A 173 -6.17 -14.36 6.00
CA ARG A 173 -6.03 -14.54 4.56
C ARG A 173 -6.99 -13.66 3.78
N PHE A 174 -6.72 -13.52 2.50
CA PHE A 174 -7.56 -12.81 1.54
C PHE A 174 -7.63 -13.59 0.24
N LEU A 175 -8.70 -13.40 -0.54
CA LEU A 175 -8.95 -14.13 -1.78
C LEU A 175 -8.51 -13.26 -2.95
N ILE A 176 -7.75 -13.85 -3.87
CA ILE A 176 -7.49 -13.29 -5.19
C ILE A 176 -8.33 -14.07 -6.20
N LEU A 177 -9.15 -13.35 -6.97
CA LEU A 177 -9.92 -13.93 -8.07
C LEU A 177 -9.06 -13.96 -9.32
N ASP A 178 -8.77 -15.15 -9.83
CA ASP A 178 -7.88 -15.36 -10.97
C ASP A 178 -8.46 -16.37 -11.95
N LYS A 179 -8.54 -15.99 -13.22
CA LYS A 179 -9.06 -16.85 -14.28
C LYS A 179 -8.02 -17.84 -14.81
N ALA A 180 -6.76 -17.44 -14.91
CA ALA A 180 -5.71 -18.18 -15.58
C ALA A 180 -5.25 -19.40 -14.78
N GLN A 181 -5.22 -19.28 -13.45
CA GLN A 181 -4.70 -20.26 -12.50
C GLN A 181 -5.78 -20.77 -11.54
N GLY A 182 -6.99 -20.20 -11.59
CA GLY A 182 -8.03 -20.39 -10.59
C GLY A 182 -7.81 -19.47 -9.40
N SER A 183 -8.89 -19.02 -8.77
CA SER A 183 -8.85 -18.17 -7.58
C SER A 183 -8.14 -18.86 -6.41
N PHE A 184 -7.44 -18.09 -5.58
CA PHE A 184 -6.63 -18.66 -4.49
C PHE A 184 -6.53 -17.75 -3.28
N TRP A 185 -6.38 -18.38 -2.11
CA TRP A 185 -6.17 -17.70 -0.84
C TRP A 185 -4.70 -17.33 -0.62
N VAL A 186 -4.48 -16.07 -0.24
CA VAL A 186 -3.16 -15.58 0.17
C VAL A 186 -3.15 -15.33 1.67
N TYR A 187 -2.22 -15.99 2.35
CA TYR A 187 -1.94 -15.80 3.76
C TYR A 187 -0.88 -14.71 3.93
N GLY A 188 -0.79 -14.14 5.12
CA GLY A 188 0.19 -13.08 5.39
C GLY A 188 1.44 -13.64 6.06
N ALA A 189 2.44 -12.76 6.21
CA ALA A 189 3.83 -13.13 6.48
C ALA A 189 4.06 -14.15 7.61
N ALA A 190 3.27 -14.13 8.69
CA ALA A 190 3.41 -15.07 9.80
C ALA A 190 3.13 -16.54 9.42
N GLN A 191 2.46 -16.77 8.30
CA GLN A 191 2.08 -18.10 7.80
C GLN A 191 2.79 -18.45 6.48
N GLU A 192 3.64 -17.55 5.97
CA GLU A 192 4.40 -17.80 4.76
C GLU A 192 5.57 -18.75 5.04
N THR A 193 5.86 -19.65 4.10
CA THR A 193 7.09 -20.43 4.17
C THR A 193 8.31 -19.52 4.02
N PRO A 194 9.47 -19.88 4.61
CA PRO A 194 10.71 -19.11 4.42
C PRO A 194 11.07 -18.88 2.95
N GLN A 195 10.78 -19.85 2.08
CA GLN A 195 11.01 -19.78 0.64
C GLN A 195 10.10 -18.74 -0.02
N THR A 196 8.80 -18.74 0.32
CA THR A 196 7.85 -17.73 -0.19
C THR A 196 8.28 -16.34 0.25
N ARG A 197 8.67 -16.18 1.52
CA ARG A 197 9.16 -14.93 2.06
C ARG A 197 10.41 -14.44 1.32
N ALA A 198 11.40 -15.32 1.14
CA ALA A 198 12.65 -15.00 0.46
C ALA A 198 12.43 -14.65 -1.03
N SER A 199 11.47 -15.27 -1.70
CA SER A 199 11.21 -15.06 -3.13
C SER A 199 10.75 -13.64 -3.48
N LYS A 200 10.13 -12.94 -2.52
CA LYS A 200 9.63 -11.57 -2.70
C LYS A 200 10.40 -10.53 -1.91
N GLN A 201 11.26 -10.93 -0.97
CA GLN A 201 12.05 -9.98 -0.20
C GLN A 201 13.08 -9.32 -1.12
N MET A 202 13.18 -7.98 -1.06
CA MET A 202 14.16 -7.26 -1.87
C MET A 202 15.59 -7.58 -1.43
N SER A 203 16.49 -7.74 -2.41
CA SER A 203 17.93 -7.67 -2.15
C SER A 203 18.34 -6.22 -1.81
N PRO A 204 19.48 -6.00 -1.14
CA PRO A 204 20.01 -4.66 -0.88
C PRO A 204 20.06 -3.77 -2.14
N ASP A 205 20.62 -4.27 -3.24
CA ASP A 205 20.74 -3.52 -4.49
C ASP A 205 19.38 -3.19 -5.13
N HIS A 206 18.39 -4.08 -4.99
CA HIS A 206 17.04 -3.80 -5.47
C HIS A 206 16.39 -2.72 -4.61
N LEU A 207 16.51 -2.82 -3.29
CA LEU A 207 15.98 -1.80 -2.38
C LEU A 207 16.59 -0.42 -2.67
N ASP A 208 17.91 -0.32 -2.76
CA ASP A 208 18.61 0.96 -2.96
C ASP A 208 18.23 1.60 -4.32
N ARG A 209 18.12 0.78 -5.38
CA ARG A 209 17.61 1.27 -6.69
C ARG A 209 16.16 1.73 -6.61
N THR A 210 15.31 1.04 -5.84
CA THR A 210 13.90 1.41 -5.67
C THR A 210 13.78 2.73 -4.91
N ILE A 211 14.55 2.90 -3.82
CA ILE A 211 14.61 4.15 -3.05
C ILE A 211 15.03 5.31 -3.96
N ALA A 212 16.13 5.13 -4.72
CA ALA A 212 16.61 6.16 -5.65
C ALA A 212 15.57 6.49 -6.74
N ARG A 213 14.87 5.48 -7.26
CA ARG A 213 13.81 5.66 -8.27
C ARG A 213 12.62 6.44 -7.71
N VAL A 214 12.15 6.09 -6.50
CA VAL A 214 11.05 6.82 -5.84
C VAL A 214 11.43 8.28 -5.65
N ARG A 215 12.62 8.58 -5.09
CA ARG A 215 13.12 9.96 -4.92
C ARG A 215 13.12 10.74 -6.24
N ALA A 216 13.74 10.18 -7.28
CA ALA A 216 13.82 10.84 -8.58
C ALA A 216 12.43 11.17 -9.17
N LEU A 217 11.46 10.26 -9.02
CA LEU A 217 10.11 10.43 -9.53
C LEU A 217 9.28 11.43 -8.71
N THR A 218 9.49 11.52 -7.40
CA THR A 218 8.73 12.44 -6.54
C THR A 218 9.30 13.86 -6.56
N THR A 219 10.62 14.05 -6.70
CA THR A 219 11.23 15.39 -6.81
C THR A 219 10.92 16.05 -8.15
N ALA A 220 10.88 15.29 -9.26
CA ALA A 220 10.62 15.83 -10.59
C ALA A 220 9.20 16.40 -10.77
N ASN A 221 8.26 16.04 -9.89
CA ASN A 221 6.89 16.58 -9.92
C ASN A 221 6.79 17.95 -9.23
N THR A 222 7.65 18.25 -8.24
CA THR A 222 7.60 19.53 -7.51
C THR A 222 8.01 20.72 -8.39
N THR A 223 8.91 20.51 -9.36
CA THR A 223 9.41 21.57 -10.25
C THR A 223 8.46 21.90 -11.40
N ALA A 224 7.48 21.06 -11.71
CA ALA A 224 6.54 21.29 -12.82
C ALA A 224 5.32 22.15 -12.43
N THR A 225 5.09 22.36 -11.14
CA THR A 225 3.96 23.16 -10.60
C THR A 225 4.32 24.60 -10.26
N GLU A 226 5.57 25.03 -10.48
CA GLU A 226 6.04 26.42 -10.27
C GLU A 226 6.23 27.22 -11.58
N GLY A 227 5.65 26.75 -12.69
CA GLY A 227 5.74 27.39 -14.02
C GLY A 227 4.44 27.99 -14.51
#